data_AF-A0A832I174-F1
#
_entry.id   AF-A0A832I174-F1
#
_cell.length_a   1.000
_cell.length_b   1.000
_cell.length_c   1.000
_cell.angle_alpha   90.00
_cell.angle_beta   90.00
_cell.angle_gamma   90.00
#
_symmetry.space_group_name_H-M   'P 1'
#
loop_
_entity.id
_entity.type
_entity.pdbx_description
1 polymer ?
#
loop_
_entity_poly.entity_id
_entity_poly.type
_entity_poly.pdbx_seq_one_letter_code
_entity_poly.pdbx_strand_id
1 'polypeptide(L)'
;MAKKGILVWLFSTLTFISLIHLTEAIYALAFNGQTRLLQLYPIINERLQAITPTIYFVATAIATFIFWGITCAVAFENPVEAFLNKILSDAKTQTAVEAQLLEEKSEILDIMNETIESNSQNLAQVKDIIYNVRTEVKELQPLKENVEKIRTELSSLKKEIKKIEEKVQFPSICPACGKPLLPEFKICPYCGEPIKVPSTPVITLKDYK
;
A
#
# COMPACT_ATOMS: atom_id res chain seq x y z
N MET A 1 25.62 -11.63 -36.59
CA MET A 1 25.84 -10.45 -37.46
C MET A 1 27.11 -10.58 -38.29
N ALA A 2 28.33 -10.54 -37.71
CA ALA A 2 29.59 -10.51 -38.48
C ALA A 2 29.80 -11.68 -39.46
N LYS A 3 29.49 -12.91 -39.04
CA LYS A 3 29.65 -14.11 -39.90
C LYS A 3 28.74 -14.09 -41.15
N LYS A 4 27.49 -13.63 -41.01
CA LYS A 4 26.56 -13.48 -42.14
C LYS A 4 27.05 -12.40 -43.12
N GLY A 5 27.52 -11.26 -42.59
CA GLY A 5 28.07 -10.18 -43.41
C GLY A 5 29.29 -10.60 -44.23
N ILE A 6 30.21 -11.38 -43.66
CA ILE A 6 31.39 -11.91 -44.37
C ILE A 6 30.96 -12.87 -45.49
N LEU A 7 29.98 -13.74 -45.24
CA LEU A 7 29.45 -14.65 -46.26
C LEU A 7 28.78 -13.90 -47.41
N VAL A 8 27.93 -12.91 -47.12
CA VAL A 8 27.28 -12.08 -48.15
C VAL A 8 28.33 -11.34 -48.97
N TRP A 9 29.34 -10.75 -48.34
CA TRP A 9 30.42 -10.06 -49.04
C TRP A 9 31.21 -11.00 -49.97
N LEU A 10 31.59 -12.19 -49.47
CA LEU A 10 32.32 -13.19 -50.25
C LEU A 10 31.53 -13.68 -51.46
N PHE A 11 30.29 -14.14 -51.25
CA PHE A 11 29.47 -14.70 -52.32
C PHE A 11 28.95 -13.65 -53.30
N SER A 12 28.70 -12.41 -52.86
CA SER A 12 28.38 -11.29 -53.75
C SER A 12 29.55 -10.96 -54.68
N THR A 13 30.77 -10.95 -54.14
CA THR A 13 31.99 -10.72 -54.94
C THR A 13 32.22 -11.86 -55.95
N LEU A 14 32.05 -13.11 -55.53
CA LEU A 14 32.11 -14.28 -56.42
C LEU A 14 31.02 -14.25 -57.51
N THR A 15 29.81 -13.81 -57.17
CA THR A 15 28.71 -13.62 -58.14
C THR A 15 29.10 -12.58 -59.19
N PHE A 16 29.67 -11.45 -58.77
CA PHE A 16 30.13 -10.41 -59.68
C PHE A 16 31.22 -10.90 -60.63
N ILE A 17 32.23 -11.62 -60.11
CA ILE A 17 33.28 -12.23 -60.93
C ILE A 17 32.67 -13.23 -61.94
N SER A 18 31.74 -14.07 -61.47
CA SER A 18 31.06 -15.05 -62.31
C SER A 18 30.21 -14.39 -63.42
N LEU A 19 29.59 -13.24 -63.15
CA LEU A 19 28.85 -12.45 -64.14
C LEU A 19 29.77 -11.87 -65.24
N ILE A 20 30.98 -11.43 -64.88
CA ILE A 20 31.97 -10.97 -65.87
C ILE A 20 32.32 -12.12 -66.82
N HIS A 21 32.61 -13.31 -66.26
CA HIS A 21 32.88 -14.51 -67.04
C HIS A 21 31.68 -14.96 -67.89
N LEU A 22 30.46 -14.87 -67.36
CA LEU A 22 29.23 -15.18 -68.09
C LEU A 22 29.00 -14.21 -69.26
N THR A 23 29.27 -12.92 -69.06
CA THR A 23 29.16 -11.90 -70.11
C THR A 23 30.14 -12.18 -71.26
N GLU A 24 31.37 -12.56 -70.95
CA GLU A 24 32.33 -12.99 -71.97
C GLU A 24 31.89 -14.28 -72.65
N ALA A 25 31.38 -15.26 -71.90
CA ALA A 25 30.91 -16.52 -72.47
C ALA A 25 29.76 -16.29 -73.47
N ILE A 26 28.83 -15.38 -73.15
CA ILE A 26 27.75 -14.94 -74.04
C ILE A 26 28.34 -14.29 -75.30
N TYR A 27 29.33 -13.39 -75.14
CA TYR A 27 29.99 -12.75 -76.28
C TYR A 27 30.71 -13.76 -77.18
N ALA A 28 31.45 -14.70 -76.58
CA ALA A 28 32.15 -15.76 -77.30
C ALA A 28 31.17 -16.66 -78.09
N LEU A 29 30.02 -16.99 -77.50
CA LEU A 29 28.99 -17.79 -78.15
C LEU A 29 28.26 -17.02 -79.28
N ALA A 30 27.96 -15.74 -79.06
CA ALA A 30 27.18 -14.92 -80.00
C ALA A 30 28.00 -14.44 -81.21
N PHE A 31 29.29 -14.16 -81.03
CA PHE A 31 30.16 -13.57 -82.06
C PHE A 31 31.32 -14.48 -82.49
N ASN A 32 31.31 -15.76 -82.11
CA ASN A 32 32.42 -16.70 -82.33
C ASN A 32 33.77 -16.14 -81.83
N GLY A 33 33.73 -15.38 -80.73
CA GLY A 33 34.90 -14.78 -80.11
C GLY A 33 35.72 -15.80 -79.29
N GLN A 34 36.97 -15.45 -78.98
CA GLN A 34 37.83 -16.24 -78.10
C GLN A 34 37.60 -15.86 -76.63
N THR A 35 37.70 -16.85 -75.73
CA THR A 35 37.64 -16.67 -74.27
C THR A 35 38.99 -16.16 -73.76
N ARG A 36 39.10 -14.85 -73.57
CA ARG A 36 40.35 -14.16 -73.18
C ARG A 36 40.51 -14.08 -71.67
N LEU A 37 39.43 -14.00 -70.89
CA LEU A 37 39.52 -13.93 -69.43
C LEU A 37 40.15 -15.19 -68.82
N LEU A 38 40.03 -16.34 -69.48
CA LEU A 38 40.70 -17.58 -69.04
C LEU A 38 42.24 -17.47 -69.10
N GLN A 39 42.78 -16.62 -69.99
CA GLN A 39 44.22 -16.41 -70.15
C GLN A 39 44.83 -15.61 -68.99
N LEU A 40 44.02 -14.89 -68.21
CA LEU A 40 44.45 -14.15 -67.02
C LEU A 40 44.82 -15.06 -65.84
N TYR A 41 44.55 -16.37 -65.93
CA TYR A 41 44.80 -17.35 -64.87
C TYR A 41 45.96 -18.30 -65.26
N PRO A 42 47.22 -17.82 -65.26
CA PRO A 42 48.37 -18.53 -65.82
C PRO A 42 48.61 -19.90 -65.17
N ILE A 43 48.20 -20.09 -63.92
CA ILE A 43 48.42 -21.32 -63.14
C ILE A 43 47.52 -22.47 -63.63
N ILE A 44 46.36 -22.18 -64.21
CA ILE A 44 45.35 -23.20 -64.59
C ILE A 44 45.02 -23.12 -66.10
N ASN A 45 45.64 -22.18 -66.81
CA ASN A 45 45.38 -21.83 -68.20
C ASN A 45 45.41 -23.04 -69.16
N GLU A 46 46.39 -23.93 -69.03
CA GLU A 46 46.54 -25.10 -69.92
C GLU A 46 45.33 -26.05 -69.89
N ARG A 47 44.67 -26.19 -68.73
CA ARG A 47 43.48 -27.04 -68.58
C ARG A 47 42.19 -26.31 -68.99
N LEU A 48 42.15 -24.99 -68.82
CA LEU A 48 40.97 -24.18 -69.15
C LEU A 48 40.89 -23.79 -70.64
N GLN A 49 42.00 -23.74 -71.37
CA GLN A 49 42.00 -23.46 -72.81
C GLN A 49 41.36 -24.57 -73.65
N ALA A 50 41.28 -25.80 -73.12
CA ALA A 50 40.62 -26.92 -73.78
C ALA A 50 39.08 -26.87 -73.69
N ILE A 51 38.52 -25.89 -72.97
CA ILE A 51 37.08 -25.79 -72.73
C ILE A 51 36.40 -25.11 -73.93
N THR A 52 35.36 -25.74 -74.46
CA THR A 52 34.56 -25.15 -75.54
C THR A 52 33.73 -23.96 -75.03
N PRO A 53 33.38 -22.98 -75.89
CA PRO A 53 32.55 -21.84 -75.50
C PRO A 53 31.21 -22.24 -74.86
N THR A 54 30.62 -23.36 -75.29
CA THR A 54 29.37 -23.90 -74.74
C THR A 54 29.53 -24.38 -73.31
N ILE A 55 30.59 -25.12 -73.00
CA ILE A 55 30.86 -25.62 -71.64
C ILE A 55 31.21 -24.45 -70.72
N TYR A 56 31.99 -23.49 -71.21
CA TYR A 56 32.32 -22.27 -70.47
C TYR A 56 31.08 -21.45 -70.11
N PHE A 57 30.14 -21.28 -71.05
CA PHE A 57 28.86 -20.64 -70.80
C PHE A 57 28.03 -21.35 -69.73
N VAL A 58 27.85 -22.68 -69.85
CA VAL A 58 27.07 -23.45 -68.87
C VAL A 58 27.71 -23.39 -67.48
N ALA A 59 29.03 -23.54 -67.39
CA ALA A 59 29.75 -23.51 -66.12
C ALA A 59 29.63 -22.15 -65.42
N THR A 60 29.82 -21.05 -66.16
CA THR A 60 29.72 -19.69 -65.62
C THR A 60 28.29 -19.29 -65.29
N ALA A 61 27.30 -19.78 -66.05
CA ALA A 61 25.88 -19.59 -65.73
C ALA A 61 25.50 -20.31 -64.42
N ILE A 62 25.87 -21.58 -64.28
CA ILE A 62 25.62 -22.37 -63.05
C ILE A 62 26.29 -21.70 -61.85
N ALA A 63 27.57 -21.34 -61.97
CA ALA A 63 28.30 -20.66 -60.89
C ALA A 63 27.62 -19.35 -60.48
N THR A 64 27.15 -18.56 -61.45
CA THR A 64 26.43 -17.31 -61.19
C THR A 64 25.15 -17.56 -60.39
N PHE A 65 24.31 -18.51 -60.82
CA PHE A 65 23.06 -18.84 -60.12
C PHE A 65 23.30 -19.42 -58.72
N ILE A 66 24.33 -20.24 -58.54
CA ILE A 66 24.67 -20.82 -57.23
C ILE A 66 25.14 -19.71 -56.28
N PHE A 67 26.11 -18.89 -56.67
CA PHE A 67 26.63 -17.83 -55.79
C PHE A 67 25.56 -16.78 -55.49
N TRP A 68 24.75 -16.42 -56.48
CA TRP A 68 23.63 -15.50 -56.27
C TRP A 68 22.57 -16.11 -55.34
N GLY A 69 22.21 -17.38 -55.55
CA GLY A 69 21.26 -18.09 -54.70
C GLY A 69 21.71 -18.20 -53.24
N ILE A 70 22.99 -18.55 -53.01
CA ILE A 70 23.58 -18.56 -51.66
C ILE A 70 23.56 -17.15 -51.06
N THR A 71 23.94 -16.13 -51.83
CA THR A 71 23.90 -14.73 -51.36
C THR A 71 22.51 -14.34 -50.91
N CYS A 72 21.47 -14.65 -51.71
CA CYS A 72 20.08 -14.38 -51.37
C CYS A 72 19.64 -15.16 -50.12
N ALA A 73 19.95 -16.45 -50.02
CA ALA A 73 19.57 -17.27 -48.87
C ALA A 73 20.20 -16.79 -47.55
N VAL A 74 21.40 -16.21 -47.60
CA VAL A 74 22.09 -15.67 -46.41
C VAL A 74 21.69 -14.23 -46.11
N ALA A 75 21.50 -13.40 -47.15
CA ALA A 75 21.20 -11.98 -47.01
C ALA A 75 19.75 -11.71 -46.63
N PHE A 76 18.80 -12.49 -47.17
CA PHE A 76 17.40 -12.37 -46.81
C PHE A 76 17.15 -13.19 -45.56
N GLU A 77 17.03 -12.51 -44.42
CA GLU A 77 16.44 -13.14 -43.24
C GLU A 77 14.99 -13.52 -43.56
N ASN A 78 14.60 -14.76 -43.24
CA ASN A 78 13.25 -15.22 -43.49
C ASN A 78 12.29 -14.33 -42.67
N PRO A 79 11.45 -13.48 -43.30
CA PRO A 79 10.61 -12.54 -42.57
C PRO A 79 9.63 -13.26 -41.64
N VAL A 80 9.29 -14.52 -41.96
CA VAL A 80 8.48 -15.39 -41.10
C VAL A 80 9.23 -15.79 -39.83
N GLU A 81 10.53 -16.09 -39.93
CA GLU A 81 11.34 -16.45 -38.77
C GLU A 81 11.54 -15.26 -37.83
N ALA A 82 11.81 -14.07 -38.39
CA ALA A 82 11.91 -12.84 -37.61
C ALA A 82 10.59 -12.50 -36.91
N PHE A 83 9.46 -12.64 -37.62
CA PHE A 83 8.14 -12.45 -37.05
C PHE A 83 7.83 -13.47 -35.95
N LEU A 84 8.08 -14.76 -36.18
CA LEU A 84 7.87 -15.83 -35.19
C LEU A 84 8.72 -15.61 -33.93
N ASN A 85 9.99 -15.26 -34.09
CA ASN A 85 10.87 -14.96 -32.96
C ASN A 85 10.38 -13.75 -32.16
N LYS A 86 9.88 -12.71 -32.85
CA LYS A 86 9.29 -11.55 -32.18
C LYS A 86 8.04 -11.94 -31.38
N ILE A 87 7.09 -12.63 -32.00
CA ILE A 87 5.85 -13.09 -31.34
C ILE A 87 6.16 -13.98 -30.14
N LEU A 88 7.12 -14.90 -30.27
CA LEU A 88 7.51 -15.79 -29.18
C LEU A 88 8.22 -15.02 -28.05
N SER A 89 9.02 -14.00 -28.39
CA SER A 89 9.63 -13.11 -27.39
C SER A 89 8.59 -12.26 -26.68
N ASP A 90 7.64 -11.69 -27.43
CA ASP A 90 6.56 -10.84 -26.89
C ASP A 90 5.68 -11.68 -25.95
N ALA A 91 5.29 -12.89 -26.37
CA ALA A 91 4.56 -13.83 -25.52
C ALA A 91 5.33 -14.18 -24.23
N LYS A 92 6.63 -14.47 -24.33
CA LYS A 92 7.47 -14.75 -23.16
C LYS A 92 7.55 -13.56 -22.20
N THR A 93 7.68 -12.35 -22.74
CA THR A 93 7.69 -11.13 -21.91
C THR A 93 6.34 -10.90 -21.24
N GLN A 94 5.24 -11.11 -21.95
CA GLN A 94 3.90 -10.98 -21.38
C GLN A 94 3.69 -11.96 -20.23
N THR A 95 4.03 -13.24 -20.41
CA THR A 95 3.93 -14.24 -19.34
C THR A 95 4.76 -13.86 -18.11
N ALA A 96 5.97 -13.32 -18.30
CA ALA A 96 6.80 -12.88 -17.19
C ALA A 96 6.19 -11.70 -16.42
N VAL A 97 5.62 -10.73 -17.13
CA VAL A 97 4.92 -9.58 -16.53
C VAL A 97 3.66 -10.03 -15.77
N GLU A 98 2.88 -10.94 -16.35
CA GLU A 98 1.69 -11.51 -15.69
C GLU A 98 2.07 -12.28 -14.42
N ALA A 99 3.18 -13.02 -14.44
CA ALA A 99 3.68 -13.71 -13.25
C ALA A 99 4.11 -12.73 -12.14
N GLN A 100 4.85 -11.66 -12.49
CA GLN A 100 5.23 -10.61 -11.54
C GLN A 100 4.02 -9.91 -10.94
N LEU A 101 3.01 -9.59 -11.77
CA LEU A 101 1.77 -8.96 -11.29
C LEU A 101 0.96 -9.90 -10.39
N LEU A 102 0.96 -11.20 -10.65
CA LEU A 102 0.35 -12.19 -9.77
C LEU A 102 1.08 -12.29 -8.43
N GLU A 103 2.41 -12.25 -8.44
CA GLU A 103 3.23 -12.27 -7.22
C GLU A 103 2.98 -11.02 -6.36
N GLU A 104 2.96 -9.82 -6.96
CA GLU A 104 2.62 -8.56 -6.29
C GLU A 104 1.20 -8.61 -5.68
N LYS A 105 0.22 -9.13 -6.43
CA LYS A 105 -1.15 -9.29 -5.91
C LYS A 105 -1.24 -10.28 -4.77
N SER A 106 -0.43 -11.35 -4.80
CA SER A 106 -0.35 -12.33 -3.71
C SER A 106 0.19 -11.68 -2.45
N GLU A 107 1.28 -10.91 -2.55
CA GLU A 107 1.89 -10.22 -1.41
C GLU A 107 0.91 -9.23 -0.76
N ILE A 108 0.15 -8.47 -1.55
CA ILE A 108 -0.89 -7.58 -1.03
C ILE A 108 -1.96 -8.38 -0.27
N LEU A 109 -2.36 -9.56 -0.77
CA LEU A 109 -3.32 -10.42 -0.11
C LEU A 109 -2.80 -10.91 1.25
N ASP A 110 -1.51 -11.26 1.33
CA ASP A 110 -0.87 -11.70 2.57
C ASP A 110 -0.85 -10.58 3.61
N ILE A 111 -0.50 -9.35 3.21
CA ILE A 111 -0.55 -8.16 4.08
C ILE A 111 -1.98 -7.88 4.56
N MET A 112 -2.98 -8.02 3.68
CA MET A 112 -4.38 -7.89 4.06
C MET A 112 -4.78 -8.94 5.09
N ASN A 113 -4.36 -10.18 4.90
CA ASN A 113 -4.64 -11.28 5.82
C ASN A 113 -4.01 -11.03 7.20
N GLU A 114 -2.75 -10.59 7.25
CA GLU A 114 -2.09 -10.19 8.51
C GLU A 114 -2.82 -9.04 9.21
N THR A 115 -3.28 -8.04 8.45
CA THR A 115 -4.04 -6.90 9.00
C THR A 115 -5.38 -7.35 9.58
N ILE A 116 -6.07 -8.26 8.91
CA ILE A 116 -7.34 -8.83 9.39
C ILE A 116 -7.11 -9.63 10.69
N GLU A 117 -6.07 -10.44 10.74
CA GLU A 117 -5.71 -11.21 11.92
C GLU A 117 -5.38 -10.29 13.11
N SER A 118 -4.57 -9.25 12.89
CA SER A 118 -4.27 -8.26 13.92
C SER A 118 -5.54 -7.53 14.42
N ASN A 119 -6.42 -7.14 13.51
CA ASN A 119 -7.70 -6.51 13.88
C ASN A 119 -8.61 -7.47 14.66
N SER A 120 -8.66 -8.74 14.30
CA SER A 120 -9.40 -9.78 15.01
C SER A 120 -8.90 -9.91 16.46
N GLN A 121 -7.58 -9.94 16.66
CA GLN A 121 -6.96 -10.00 17.98
C GLN A 121 -7.27 -8.75 18.81
N ASN A 122 -7.18 -7.55 18.22
CA ASN A 122 -7.53 -6.30 18.90
C ASN A 122 -9.01 -6.29 19.31
N LEU A 123 -9.91 -6.76 18.44
CA LEU A 123 -11.34 -6.85 18.77
C LEU A 123 -11.60 -7.85 19.91
N ALA A 124 -10.87 -8.97 19.97
CA ALA A 124 -10.96 -9.90 21.07
C ALA A 124 -10.52 -9.25 22.40
N GLN A 125 -9.39 -8.53 22.40
CA GLN A 125 -8.93 -7.80 23.59
C GLN A 125 -9.92 -6.72 24.05
N VAL A 126 -10.46 -5.94 23.11
CA VAL A 126 -11.48 -4.92 23.42
C VAL A 126 -12.73 -5.57 24.02
N LYS A 127 -13.15 -6.71 23.48
CA LYS A 127 -14.28 -7.47 24.00
C LYS A 127 -14.03 -7.90 25.45
N ASP A 128 -12.85 -8.41 25.76
CA ASP A 128 -12.49 -8.83 27.12
C ASP A 128 -12.49 -7.66 28.10
N ILE A 129 -11.92 -6.52 27.70
CA ILE A 129 -11.97 -5.27 28.49
C ILE A 129 -13.42 -4.87 28.76
N ILE A 130 -14.30 -4.92 27.75
CA ILE A 130 -15.73 -4.59 27.92
C ILE A 130 -16.41 -5.55 28.92
N TYR A 131 -16.08 -6.85 28.89
CA TYR A 131 -16.61 -7.81 29.87
C TYR A 131 -16.16 -7.49 31.29
N ASN A 132 -14.89 -7.13 31.46
CA ASN A 132 -14.33 -6.75 32.78
C ASN A 132 -14.99 -5.48 33.31
N VAL A 133 -15.02 -4.40 32.52
CA VAL A 133 -15.65 -3.13 32.89
C VAL A 133 -17.13 -3.33 33.23
N ARG A 134 -17.86 -4.14 32.44
CA ARG A 134 -19.25 -4.46 32.73
C ARG A 134 -19.41 -5.17 34.09
N THR A 135 -18.47 -6.04 34.44
CA THR A 135 -18.49 -6.76 35.72
C THR A 135 -18.22 -5.80 36.87
N GLU A 136 -17.18 -4.97 36.76
CA GLU A 136 -16.86 -3.94 37.77
C GLU A 136 -18.03 -2.96 37.98
N VAL A 137 -18.68 -2.50 36.89
CA VAL A 137 -19.86 -1.63 36.98
C VAL A 137 -21.02 -2.31 37.73
N LYS A 138 -21.22 -3.62 37.53
CA LYS A 138 -22.23 -4.38 38.30
C LYS A 138 -21.88 -4.46 39.78
N GLU A 139 -20.61 -4.58 40.14
CA GLU A 139 -20.16 -4.59 41.54
C GLU A 139 -20.33 -3.23 42.23
N LEU A 140 -20.31 -2.12 41.48
CA LEU A 140 -20.57 -0.77 41.99
C LEU A 140 -22.07 -0.43 42.11
N GLN A 141 -22.96 -1.26 41.57
CA GLN A 141 -24.42 -1.07 41.67
C GLN A 141 -24.94 -0.88 43.12
N PRO A 142 -24.56 -1.69 44.13
CA PRO A 142 -25.01 -1.49 45.51
C PRO A 142 -24.49 -0.19 46.12
N LEU A 143 -23.32 0.30 45.69
CA LEU A 143 -22.78 1.59 46.13
C LEU A 143 -23.69 2.73 45.67
N LYS A 144 -24.20 2.67 44.44
CA LYS A 144 -25.18 3.64 43.92
C LYS A 144 -26.45 3.66 44.76
N GLU A 145 -26.99 2.49 45.09
CA GLU A 145 -28.21 2.37 45.92
C GLU A 145 -27.98 2.92 47.34
N ASN A 146 -26.82 2.61 47.94
CA ASN A 146 -26.45 3.13 49.26
C ASN A 146 -26.29 4.65 49.27
N VAL A 147 -25.69 5.24 48.22
CA VAL A 147 -25.54 6.70 48.08
C VAL A 147 -26.91 7.38 47.98
N GLU A 148 -27.85 6.81 47.22
CA GLU A 148 -29.21 7.34 47.14
C GLU A 148 -29.93 7.23 48.49
N LYS A 149 -29.76 6.13 49.23
CA LYS A 149 -30.32 5.99 50.58
C LYS A 149 -29.76 7.06 51.52
N ILE A 150 -28.44 7.22 51.59
CA ILE A 150 -27.79 8.26 52.40
C ILE A 150 -28.30 9.65 52.01
N ARG A 151 -28.43 9.94 50.71
CA ARG A 151 -28.96 11.22 50.22
C ARG A 151 -30.37 11.48 50.73
N THR A 152 -31.24 10.47 50.74
CA THR A 152 -32.60 10.61 51.26
C THR A 152 -32.63 10.84 52.77
N GLU A 153 -31.81 10.10 53.53
CA GLU A 153 -31.68 10.27 54.99
C GLU A 153 -31.16 11.68 55.33
N LEU A 154 -30.12 12.15 54.62
CA LEU A 154 -29.54 13.48 54.80
C LEU A 154 -30.55 14.59 54.46
N SER A 155 -31.40 14.36 53.46
CA SER A 155 -32.51 15.26 53.13
C SER A 155 -33.59 15.28 54.24
N SER A 156 -33.85 14.15 54.89
CA SER A 156 -34.77 14.08 56.04
C SER A 156 -34.19 14.82 57.25
N LEU A 157 -32.94 14.51 57.62
CA LEU A 157 -32.20 15.19 58.69
C LEU A 157 -32.18 16.70 58.49
N LYS A 158 -31.92 17.18 57.26
CA LYS A 158 -31.97 18.60 56.93
C LYS A 158 -33.35 19.23 57.21
N LYS A 159 -34.44 18.52 56.93
CA LYS A 159 -35.80 18.99 57.24
C LYS A 159 -36.05 19.03 58.75
N GLU A 160 -35.54 18.05 59.48
CA GLU A 160 -35.66 18.00 60.95
C GLU A 160 -34.89 19.14 61.63
N ILE A 161 -33.64 19.40 61.19
CA ILE A 161 -32.85 20.54 61.67
C ILE A 161 -33.61 21.85 61.40
N LYS A 162 -34.16 22.03 60.20
CA LYS A 162 -34.95 23.23 59.87
C LYS A 162 -36.17 23.38 60.78
N LYS A 163 -36.87 22.29 61.10
CA LYS A 163 -37.98 22.32 62.07
C LYS A 163 -37.53 22.67 63.48
N ILE A 164 -36.35 22.21 63.91
CA ILE A 164 -35.79 22.57 65.21
C ILE A 164 -35.42 24.05 65.20
N GLU A 165 -34.73 24.53 64.17
CA GLU A 165 -34.38 25.94 63.99
C GLU A 165 -35.62 26.85 64.02
N GLU A 166 -36.72 26.46 63.35
CA GLU A 166 -38.00 27.17 63.39
C GLU A 166 -38.70 27.10 64.77
N LYS A 167 -38.48 26.02 65.54
CA LYS A 167 -39.03 25.84 66.89
C LYS A 167 -38.18 26.45 68.00
N VAL A 168 -36.91 26.75 67.73
CA VAL A 168 -36.05 27.51 68.64
C VAL A 168 -36.51 28.97 68.59
N GLN A 169 -37.56 29.26 69.36
CA GLN A 169 -37.90 30.63 69.70
C GLN A 169 -36.87 31.11 70.71
N PHE A 170 -35.95 31.96 70.27
CA PHE A 170 -35.07 32.68 71.19
C PHE A 170 -35.93 33.66 71.98
N PRO A 171 -36.09 33.47 73.31
CA PRO A 171 -37.08 34.24 74.09
C PRO A 171 -36.73 35.72 74.23
N SER A 172 -35.51 36.10 73.85
CA SER A 172 -35.02 37.47 73.95
C SER A 172 -34.07 37.77 72.79
N ILE A 173 -34.18 38.98 72.24
CA ILE A 173 -33.23 39.52 71.27
C ILE A 173 -32.41 40.58 71.99
N CYS A 174 -31.10 40.65 71.72
CA CYS A 174 -30.26 41.70 72.30
C CYS A 174 -30.72 43.08 71.79
N PRO A 175 -31.05 44.04 72.66
CA PRO A 175 -31.49 45.37 72.24
C PRO A 175 -30.37 46.19 71.56
N ALA A 176 -29.10 45.83 71.78
CA ALA A 176 -27.96 46.57 71.22
C ALA A 176 -27.50 46.06 69.83
N CYS A 177 -27.45 44.73 69.63
CA CYS A 177 -26.94 44.14 68.40
C CYS A 177 -27.97 43.35 67.59
N GLY A 178 -29.19 43.20 68.09
CA GLY A 178 -30.28 42.51 67.38
C GLY A 178 -30.12 40.99 67.26
N LYS A 179 -29.11 40.39 67.90
CA LYS A 179 -28.90 38.93 67.85
C LYS A 179 -29.77 38.20 68.89
N PRO A 180 -30.29 37.01 68.55
CA PRO A 180 -31.05 36.19 69.50
C PRO A 180 -30.21 35.77 70.70
N LEU A 181 -30.82 35.73 71.88
CA LEU A 181 -30.22 35.39 73.15
C LEU A 181 -31.03 34.31 73.87
N LEU A 182 -30.31 33.37 74.47
CA LEU A 182 -30.91 32.44 75.43
C LEU A 182 -31.14 33.16 76.78
N PRO A 183 -32.19 32.82 77.55
CA PRO A 183 -32.57 33.51 78.78
C PRO A 183 -31.51 33.53 79.89
N GLU A 184 -30.51 32.66 79.77
CA GLU A 184 -29.50 32.42 80.81
C GLU A 184 -28.33 33.42 80.76
N PHE A 185 -28.20 34.18 79.66
CA PHE A 185 -27.12 35.14 79.49
C PHE A 185 -27.46 36.48 80.15
N LYS A 186 -26.64 36.89 81.13
CA LYS A 186 -26.71 38.22 81.78
C LYS A 186 -26.02 39.32 80.98
N ILE A 187 -25.08 38.93 80.11
CA ILE A 187 -24.31 39.79 79.22
C ILE A 187 -24.41 39.19 77.83
N CYS A 188 -24.65 40.02 76.81
CA CYS A 188 -24.71 39.53 75.44
C CYS A 188 -23.35 38.94 75.03
N PRO A 189 -23.26 37.63 74.70
CA PRO A 189 -22.00 37.02 74.30
C PRO A 189 -21.46 37.52 72.95
N TYR A 190 -22.26 38.27 72.18
CA TYR A 190 -21.87 38.78 70.87
C TYR A 190 -21.35 40.21 70.88
N CYS A 191 -21.91 41.10 71.72
CA CYS A 191 -21.53 42.52 71.77
C CYS A 191 -21.03 43.00 73.13
N GLY A 192 -21.10 42.17 74.18
CA GLY A 192 -20.61 42.52 75.52
C GLY A 192 -21.54 43.43 76.34
N GLU A 193 -22.70 43.81 75.80
CA GLU A 193 -23.65 44.70 76.48
C GLU A 193 -24.47 43.95 77.56
N PRO A 194 -24.67 44.52 78.77
CA PRO A 194 -25.49 43.90 79.82
C PRO A 194 -26.98 43.90 79.46
N ILE A 195 -27.63 42.75 79.61
CA ILE A 195 -29.04 42.57 79.23
C ILE A 195 -29.93 42.99 80.42
N LYS A 196 -30.65 44.11 80.28
CA LYS A 196 -31.61 44.58 81.29
C LYS A 196 -32.93 43.82 81.14
N VAL A 197 -33.08 42.72 81.89
CA VAL A 197 -34.35 41.99 81.97
C VAL A 197 -35.33 42.82 82.83
N PRO A 198 -36.53 43.18 82.37
CA PRO A 198 -37.59 43.67 83.25
C PRO A 198 -38.05 42.49 84.12
N SER A 199 -37.78 42.58 85.42
CA SER A 199 -38.23 41.61 86.43
C SER A 199 -39.75 41.59 86.52
N THR A 200 -40.39 40.53 86.05
CA THR A 200 -41.68 40.11 86.60
C THR A 200 -41.47 39.07 87.70
N PRO A 201 -42.27 39.14 88.79
CA PRO A 201 -41.87 38.67 90.11
C PRO A 201 -41.87 37.15 90.24
N VAL A 202 -40.93 36.69 91.08
CA VAL A 202 -40.90 35.37 91.69
C VAL A 202 -42.27 35.10 92.34
N ILE A 203 -43.05 34.15 91.80
CA ILE A 203 -44.17 33.58 92.53
C ILE A 203 -43.56 32.64 93.58
N THR A 204 -43.70 33.05 94.84
CA THR A 204 -43.35 32.28 96.03
C THR A 204 -44.25 31.05 96.17
N LEU A 205 -43.64 29.89 96.45
CA LEU A 205 -44.30 28.69 96.96
C LEU A 205 -44.96 28.97 98.33
N LYS A 206 -46.23 29.37 98.36
CA LYS A 206 -47.15 29.17 99.48
C LYS A 206 -48.57 28.96 98.92
N ASP A 207 -49.27 28.00 99.50
CA ASP A 207 -50.63 27.52 99.20
C ASP A 207 -50.74 26.45 98.09
N TYR A 208 -50.35 25.22 98.44
CA TYR A 208 -51.09 24.03 98.01
C TYR A 208 -51.67 23.38 99.26
N LYS A 209 -52.99 23.48 99.39
CA LYS A 209 -53.81 22.78 100.37
C LYS A 209 -54.64 21.77 99.61
#